data_AF-A0A812WFQ4-F1
#
_entry.id   AF-A0A812WFQ4-F1
#
_cell.length_a   1.000
_cell.length_b   1.000
_cell.length_c   1.000
_cell.angle_alpha   90.00
_cell.angle_beta   90.00
_cell.angle_gamma   90.00
#
_symmetry.space_group_name_H-M   'P 1'
#
loop_
_entity.id
_entity.type
_entity.pdbx_description
1 polymer ?
#
loop_
_entity_poly.entity_id
_entity_poly.type
_entity_poly.pdbx_seq_one_letter_code
_entity_poly.pdbx_strand_id
1 'polypeptide(L)'
;ELKPFFSPGEPAVNRYMTGGGIAPHIDREAVTLNVVLSEPGAFAGGGTAFWPQEKVEGETDEACAEKFDMRDAAVLRPRQGTAILFNGSIAHAGRPVISGVRHAFVKCADVWLWTRWPASTSSASKNEKERKAL
;
A
#
# COMPACT_ATOMS: atom_id res chain seq x y z
N GLU A 1 14.98 2.41 -21.15
CA GLU A 1 13.97 1.89 -20.21
C GLU A 1 13.17 3.05 -19.63
N LEU A 2 11.86 2.88 -19.45
CA LEU A 2 11.06 3.83 -18.69
C LEU A 2 11.26 3.53 -17.20
N LYS A 3 11.78 4.50 -16.44
CA LYS A 3 11.85 4.39 -14.99
C LYS A 3 10.42 4.55 -14.43
N PRO A 4 9.89 3.59 -13.66
CA PRO A 4 8.58 3.77 -13.04
C PRO A 4 8.62 5.01 -12.15
N PHE A 5 7.75 5.96 -12.44
CA PHE A 5 7.57 7.20 -11.69
C PHE A 5 6.22 7.11 -11.01
N PHE A 6 6.22 7.08 -9.68
CA PHE A 6 5.02 7.17 -8.86
C PHE A 6 4.98 8.55 -8.22
N SER A 7 3.83 9.22 -8.28
CA SER A 7 3.61 10.42 -7.47
C SER A 7 3.60 10.00 -6.00
N PRO A 8 4.46 10.55 -5.13
CA PRO A 8 4.47 10.20 -3.73
C PRO A 8 3.07 10.36 -3.11
N GLY A 9 2.58 9.31 -2.47
CA GLY A 9 1.29 9.33 -1.80
C GLY A 9 0.06 9.27 -2.71
N GLU A 10 0.18 9.13 -4.02
CA GLU A 10 -0.99 8.88 -4.88
C GLU A 10 -1.23 7.37 -5.04
N PRO A 11 -2.49 6.92 -5.20
CA PRO A 11 -2.75 5.54 -5.57
C PRO A 11 -2.18 5.23 -6.96
N ALA A 12 -1.81 3.98 -7.20
CA ALA A 12 -1.29 3.54 -8.47
C ALA A 12 -2.01 2.28 -8.99
N VAL A 13 -2.11 2.16 -10.32
CA VAL A 13 -2.49 0.91 -10.98
C VAL A 13 -1.24 0.25 -11.55
N ASN A 14 -0.80 -0.81 -10.90
CA ASN A 14 0.33 -1.61 -11.34
C ASN A 14 -0.13 -2.64 -12.36
N ARG A 15 0.60 -2.74 -13.48
CA ARG A 15 0.37 -3.70 -14.56
C ARG A 15 1.51 -4.71 -14.61
N TYR A 16 1.21 -5.96 -14.32
CA TYR A 16 2.17 -7.06 -14.35
C TYR A 16 1.90 -7.97 -15.57
N MET A 17 2.90 -8.10 -16.42
CA MET A 17 2.92 -9.03 -17.56
C MET A 17 3.56 -10.36 -17.14
N THR A 18 3.59 -11.36 -18.02
CA THR A 18 4.32 -12.62 -17.80
C THR A 18 5.74 -12.38 -17.26
N GLY A 19 6.10 -13.09 -16.19
CA GLY A 19 7.35 -12.93 -15.43
C GLY A 19 7.36 -11.75 -14.46
N GLY A 20 6.47 -10.78 -14.64
CA GLY A 20 6.38 -9.57 -13.82
C GLY A 20 5.84 -9.85 -12.43
N GLY A 21 6.51 -9.27 -11.44
CA GLY A 21 6.17 -9.27 -10.02
C GLY A 21 6.84 -8.09 -9.34
N ILE A 22 6.84 -8.07 -8.01
CA ILE A 22 7.67 -7.16 -7.22
C ILE A 22 8.39 -7.96 -6.14
N ALA A 23 9.67 -7.66 -5.92
CA ALA A 23 10.49 -8.32 -4.92
C ALA A 23 9.93 -8.09 -3.49
N PRO A 24 10.31 -8.92 -2.52
CA PRO A 24 9.95 -8.69 -1.12
C PRO A 24 10.38 -7.30 -0.62
N HIS A 25 9.46 -6.58 0.02
CA HIS A 25 9.66 -5.23 0.57
C HIS A 25 8.61 -4.91 1.65
N ILE A 26 8.71 -3.72 2.24
CA ILE A 26 7.71 -3.11 3.14
C ILE A 26 7.28 -1.74 2.57
N ASP A 27 6.05 -1.32 2.82
CA ASP A 27 5.50 -0.07 2.26
C ASP A 27 5.78 1.16 3.14
N ARG A 28 6.14 0.94 4.42
CA ARG A 28 6.53 1.97 5.40
C ARG A 28 5.46 3.03 5.73
N GLU A 29 4.21 2.75 5.41
CA GLU A 29 3.03 3.54 5.79
C GLU A 29 2.18 2.76 6.82
N ALA A 30 1.24 3.41 7.49
CA ALA A 30 0.39 2.72 8.49
C ALA A 30 -0.40 1.55 7.89
N VAL A 31 -1.00 1.73 6.71
CA VAL A 31 -1.77 0.70 6.01
C VAL A 31 -1.51 0.69 4.51
N THR A 32 -1.60 -0.50 3.93
CA THR A 32 -1.62 -0.73 2.49
C THR A 32 -2.90 -1.40 2.06
N LEU A 33 -3.50 -0.84 1.01
CA LEU A 33 -4.65 -1.37 0.29
C LEU A 33 -4.20 -1.92 -1.06
N ASN A 34 -4.53 -3.17 -1.37
CA ASN A 34 -4.24 -3.81 -2.65
C ASN A 34 -5.51 -4.47 -3.23
N VAL A 35 -5.98 -4.00 -4.39
CA VAL A 35 -7.21 -4.47 -5.04
C VAL A 35 -6.90 -5.11 -6.37
N VAL A 36 -7.38 -6.34 -6.59
CA VAL A 36 -7.28 -7.00 -7.90
C VAL A 36 -8.32 -6.41 -8.85
N LEU A 37 -7.87 -5.86 -9.98
CA LEU A 37 -8.75 -5.26 -10.98
C LEU A 37 -9.01 -6.16 -12.20
N SER A 38 -8.13 -7.13 -12.46
CA SER A 38 -8.28 -8.04 -13.61
C SER A 38 -9.47 -8.99 -13.45
N GLU A 39 -10.18 -9.21 -14.55
CA GLU A 39 -11.26 -10.20 -14.67
C GLU A 39 -10.79 -11.63 -14.35
N PRO A 40 -11.70 -12.51 -13.89
CA PRO A 40 -11.40 -13.94 -13.77
C PRO A 40 -10.85 -14.54 -15.07
N GLY A 41 -9.72 -15.23 -15.00
CA GLY A 41 -9.07 -15.85 -16.16
C GLY A 41 -8.20 -14.92 -17.01
N ALA A 42 -8.14 -13.62 -16.74
CA ALA A 42 -7.29 -12.68 -17.49
C ALA A 42 -5.78 -12.91 -17.28
N PHE A 43 -5.40 -13.63 -16.22
CA PHE A 43 -4.02 -14.02 -15.93
C PHE A 43 -3.96 -15.32 -15.11
N ALA A 44 -2.81 -15.98 -15.14
CA ALA A 44 -2.46 -17.11 -14.27
C ALA A 44 -1.24 -16.79 -13.40
N GLY A 45 -1.10 -17.48 -12.27
CA GLY A 45 -0.04 -17.20 -11.29
C GLY A 45 -0.36 -15.98 -10.44
N GLY A 46 0.66 -15.18 -10.12
CA GLY A 46 0.48 -13.97 -9.31
C GLY A 46 0.00 -14.22 -7.88
N GLY A 47 -0.58 -13.16 -7.30
CA GLY A 47 -0.97 -13.07 -5.90
C GLY A 47 -0.03 -12.17 -5.09
N THR A 48 -0.40 -11.94 -3.84
CA THR A 48 0.44 -11.22 -2.87
C THR A 48 0.94 -12.23 -1.84
N ALA A 49 2.26 -12.36 -1.74
CA ALA A 49 2.95 -13.19 -0.74
C ALA A 49 3.22 -12.35 0.50
N PHE A 50 3.02 -12.94 1.67
CA PHE A 50 3.24 -12.34 2.98
C PHE A 50 4.11 -13.25 3.84
N TRP A 51 4.99 -12.66 4.64
CA TRP A 51 5.81 -13.38 5.60
C TRP A 51 5.45 -12.98 7.03
N PRO A 52 5.64 -13.89 8.02
CA PRO A 52 5.51 -13.54 9.43
C PRO A 52 6.47 -12.40 9.78
N GLN A 53 6.00 -11.42 10.54
CA GLN A 53 6.88 -10.44 11.15
C GLN A 53 7.57 -11.08 12.35
N GLU A 54 8.83 -11.45 12.20
CA GLU A 54 9.72 -11.50 13.36
C GLU A 54 10.02 -10.05 13.76
N LYS A 55 10.14 -9.77 15.07
CA LYS A 55 10.50 -8.42 15.54
C LYS A 55 11.88 -8.07 14.99
N VAL A 56 11.96 -7.24 13.95
CA VAL A 56 13.24 -6.74 13.48
C VAL A 56 13.17 -5.23 13.30
N GLU A 57 13.75 -4.53 14.27
CA GLU A 57 13.95 -3.09 14.20
C GLU A 57 15.06 -2.79 13.20
N GLY A 58 14.80 -1.91 12.22
CA GLY A 58 15.84 -1.27 11.41
C GLY A 58 16.24 -1.93 10.08
N GLU A 59 15.46 -2.86 9.51
CA GLU A 59 15.78 -3.46 8.19
C GLU A 59 15.40 -2.56 7.00
N THR A 60 16.22 -2.60 5.94
CA THR A 60 15.98 -1.93 4.65
C THR A 60 15.30 -2.88 3.64
N ASP A 61 14.81 -2.35 2.51
CA ASP A 61 14.09 -3.15 1.51
C ASP A 61 15.02 -4.17 0.83
N GLU A 62 16.30 -3.83 0.66
CA GLU A 62 17.32 -4.72 0.11
C GLU A 62 17.58 -5.93 1.03
N ALA A 63 17.55 -5.71 2.34
CA ALA A 63 17.68 -6.80 3.32
C ALA A 63 16.46 -7.74 3.28
N CYS A 64 15.28 -7.23 2.94
CA CYS A 64 14.08 -8.06 2.80
C CYS A 64 14.20 -9.05 1.63
N ALA A 65 14.74 -8.62 0.48
CA ALA A 65 14.78 -9.45 -0.72
C ALA A 65 15.64 -10.73 -0.58
N GLU A 66 16.72 -10.68 0.19
CA GLU A 66 17.60 -11.84 0.44
C GLU A 66 17.09 -12.75 1.57
N LYS A 67 16.27 -12.21 2.47
CA LYS A 67 15.83 -12.89 3.70
C LYS A 67 14.59 -13.76 3.52
N PHE A 68 13.73 -13.41 2.57
CA PHE A 68 12.40 -14.02 2.45
C PHE A 68 12.34 -15.06 1.32
N ASP A 69 12.31 -16.36 1.68
CA ASP A 69 12.02 -17.43 0.72
C ASP A 69 10.52 -17.46 0.39
N MET A 70 10.22 -17.40 -0.92
CA MET A 70 8.86 -17.51 -1.46
C MET A 70 8.11 -18.78 -1.07
N ARG A 71 8.82 -19.85 -0.68
CA ARG A 71 8.23 -21.12 -0.24
C ARG A 71 7.55 -21.03 1.12
N ASP A 72 8.01 -20.10 1.97
CA ASP A 72 7.50 -19.92 3.33
C ASP A 72 6.37 -18.89 3.42
N ALA A 73 6.04 -18.25 2.29
CA ALA A 73 5.06 -17.19 2.25
C ALA A 73 3.61 -17.70 2.30
N ALA A 74 2.77 -17.02 3.08
CA ALA A 74 1.33 -17.11 2.91
C ALA A 74 0.92 -16.31 1.66
N VAL A 75 0.23 -16.95 0.71
CA VAL A 75 -0.10 -16.32 -0.57
C VAL A 75 -1.59 -16.08 -0.72
N LEU A 76 -1.98 -14.81 -0.81
CA LEU A 76 -3.37 -14.42 -1.03
C LEU A 76 -3.63 -14.18 -2.53
N ARG A 77 -4.74 -14.76 -3.00
CA ARG A 77 -5.25 -14.63 -4.39
C ARG A 77 -6.74 -14.27 -4.35
N PRO A 78 -7.06 -13.03 -3.96
CA PRO A 78 -8.44 -12.60 -3.83
C PRO A 78 -9.12 -12.52 -5.20
N ARG A 79 -10.46 -12.58 -5.22
CA ARG A 79 -11.26 -12.38 -6.43
C ARG A 79 -11.14 -10.93 -6.92
N GLN A 80 -11.51 -10.68 -8.16
CA GLN A 80 -11.61 -9.32 -8.70
C GLN A 80 -12.48 -8.43 -7.79
N GLY A 81 -12.07 -7.17 -7.63
CA GLY A 81 -12.75 -6.18 -6.81
C GLY A 81 -12.56 -6.37 -5.29
N THR A 82 -11.94 -7.45 -4.85
CA THR A 82 -11.66 -7.69 -3.43
C THR A 82 -10.37 -7.00 -3.03
N ALA A 83 -10.44 -6.22 -1.95
CA ALA A 83 -9.31 -5.56 -1.35
C ALA A 83 -8.62 -6.45 -0.30
N ILE A 84 -7.29 -6.46 -0.30
CA ILE A 84 -6.48 -6.87 0.84
C ILE A 84 -6.04 -5.59 1.55
N LEU A 85 -6.35 -5.49 2.84
CA LEU A 85 -5.88 -4.42 3.71
C LEU A 85 -4.91 -5.02 4.73
N PHE A 86 -3.72 -4.44 4.84
CA PHE A 86 -2.69 -4.93 5.75
C PHE A 86 -1.85 -3.78 6.30
N ASN A 87 -1.14 -4.05 7.40
CA ASN A 87 -0.20 -3.09 7.99
C ASN A 87 1.00 -2.90 7.05
N GLY A 88 1.35 -1.66 6.71
CA GLY A 88 2.41 -1.36 5.73
C GLY A 88 3.83 -1.73 6.19
N SER A 89 4.00 -2.14 7.45
CA SER A 89 5.23 -2.76 7.94
C SER A 89 5.36 -4.24 7.58
N ILE A 90 4.30 -4.92 7.12
CA ILE A 90 4.35 -6.35 6.81
C ILE A 90 5.17 -6.58 5.54
N ALA A 91 6.20 -7.43 5.65
CA ALA A 91 6.99 -7.87 4.52
C ALA A 91 6.11 -8.64 3.53
N HIS A 92 6.12 -8.20 2.28
CA HIS A 92 5.27 -8.77 1.25
C HIS A 92 5.88 -8.62 -0.15
N ALA A 93 5.36 -9.39 -1.11
CA ALA A 93 5.84 -9.43 -2.49
C ALA A 93 4.70 -9.70 -3.47
N GLY A 94 4.85 -9.21 -4.70
CA GLY A 94 3.97 -9.56 -5.81
C GLY A 94 4.55 -10.76 -6.54
N ARG A 95 3.86 -11.91 -6.48
CA ARG A 95 4.33 -13.11 -7.18
C ARG A 95 4.33 -12.91 -8.69
N PRO A 96 5.26 -13.55 -9.43
CA PRO A 96 5.28 -13.50 -10.88
C PRO A 96 3.96 -13.95 -11.50
N VAL A 97 3.49 -13.18 -12.48
CA VAL A 97 2.43 -13.63 -13.40
C VAL A 97 3.01 -14.69 -14.33
N ILE A 98 2.33 -15.83 -14.49
CA ILE A 98 2.78 -16.92 -15.35
C ILE A 98 2.28 -16.73 -16.79
N SER A 99 1.07 -16.21 -16.96
CA SER A 99 0.50 -15.86 -18.26
C SER A 99 -0.55 -14.76 -18.12
N GLY A 100 -0.82 -14.04 -19.22
CA GLY A 100 -1.82 -12.97 -19.26
C GLY A 100 -1.35 -11.66 -18.62
N VAL A 101 -2.30 -10.84 -18.17
CA VAL A 101 -2.02 -9.50 -17.61
C VAL A 101 -2.79 -9.28 -16.31
N ARG A 102 -2.05 -9.00 -15.23
CA ARG A 102 -2.63 -8.66 -13.92
C ARG A 102 -2.57 -7.15 -13.69
N HIS A 103 -3.72 -6.55 -13.40
CA HIS A 103 -3.84 -5.18 -12.93
C HIS A 103 -4.16 -5.19 -11.43
N ALA A 104 -3.43 -4.40 -10.66
CA ALA A 104 -3.65 -4.21 -9.24
C ALA A 104 -3.66 -2.72 -8.90
N PHE A 105 -4.70 -2.28 -8.21
CA PHE A 105 -4.73 -0.95 -7.60
C PHE A 105 -4.07 -1.02 -6.23
N VAL A 106 -3.11 -0.14 -5.97
CA VAL A 106 -2.38 -0.08 -4.71
C VAL A 106 -2.42 1.33 -4.15
N LYS A 107 -2.68 1.44 -2.84
CA LYS A 107 -2.61 2.69 -2.09
C LYS A 107 -2.02 2.43 -0.72
N CYS A 108 -0.94 3.12 -0.39
CA CYS A 108 -0.38 3.18 0.94
C CYS A 108 -0.80 4.52 1.58
N ALA A 109 -1.16 4.50 2.86
CA ALA A 109 -1.58 5.70 3.57
C ALA A 109 -1.38 5.58 5.08
N ASP A 110 -1.00 6.70 5.69
CA ASP A 110 -1.21 6.93 7.10
C ASP A 110 -2.69 7.07 7.46
N VAL A 111 -3.06 6.49 8.60
CA VAL A 111 -4.43 6.57 9.15
C VAL A 111 -4.54 7.82 10.00
N TRP A 112 -5.23 8.84 9.48
CA TRP A 112 -5.53 10.04 10.23
C TRP A 112 -6.67 9.77 11.20
N LEU A 113 -6.44 10.01 12.50
CA LEU A 113 -7.53 10.04 13.47
C LEU A 113 -8.46 11.22 13.16
N TRP A 114 -9.72 10.91 12.84
CA TRP A 114 -10.74 11.89 12.45
C TRP A 114 -11.13 12.87 13.57
N THR A 115 -10.54 12.77 14.77
CA THR A 115 -10.80 13.64 15.92
C THR A 115 -10.19 15.05 15.80
N ARG A 116 -9.52 15.38 14.69
CA ARG A 116 -9.00 16.73 14.39
C ARG A 116 -9.49 17.31 13.06
N TRP A 117 -10.77 17.13 12.73
CA TRP A 117 -11.41 18.10 11.83
C TRP A 117 -11.58 19.41 12.61
N PRO A 118 -10.91 20.54 12.23
CA PRO A 118 -11.29 21.82 12.80
C PRO A 118 -12.74 22.06 12.37
N ALA A 119 -13.66 22.04 13.34
CA ALA A 119 -14.97 22.61 13.16
C ALA A 119 -14.75 23.98 12.51
N SER A 120 -15.30 24.14 11.31
CA SER A 120 -15.18 25.33 10.48
C SER A 120 -15.08 26.59 11.33
N THR A 121 -13.96 27.31 11.25
CA THR A 121 -13.98 28.72 11.59
C THR A 121 -14.80 29.40 10.50
N SER A 122 -16.11 29.45 10.70
CA SER A 122 -16.97 30.30 9.92
C SER A 122 -16.45 31.73 10.06
N SER A 123 -16.19 32.36 8.94
CA SER A 123 -15.98 33.78 8.80
C SER A 123 -17.01 34.59 9.62
N ALA A 124 -16.56 35.14 10.74
CA ALA A 124 -17.19 36.28 11.39
C ALA A 124 -16.10 37.32 11.63
N SER A 125 -15.97 38.23 10.68
CA SER A 125 -15.23 39.47 10.84
C SER A 125 -15.91 40.37 11.87
N LYS A 126 -15.09 41.05 12.70
CA LYS A 126 -15.24 42.38 13.33
C LYS A 126 -15.17 42.37 14.87
N ASN A 127 -14.11 43.01 15.38
CA ASN A 127 -13.90 43.76 16.64
C ASN A 127 -14.30 43.07 17.98
N GLU A 128 -13.53 43.17 19.06
CA GLU A 128 -13.36 44.40 19.83
C GLU A 128 -12.21 44.24 20.84
N LYS A 129 -11.35 45.26 20.88
CA LYS A 129 -10.20 45.45 21.78
C LYS A 129 -10.59 45.76 23.24
N GLU A 130 -11.70 45.23 23.77
CA GLU A 130 -12.28 45.70 25.05
C GLU A 130 -12.40 44.67 26.20
N ARG A 131 -11.59 43.60 26.24
CA ARG A 131 -11.58 42.72 27.43
C ARG A 131 -10.19 42.28 27.85
N LYS A 132 -9.47 43.22 28.49
CA LYS A 132 -8.77 43.05 29.79
C LYS A 132 -7.74 44.17 29.99
N ALA A 133 -8.26 45.36 30.32
CA ALA A 133 -7.71 46.11 31.43
C ALA A 133 -8.43 45.59 32.68
N LEU A 134 -7.72 44.82 33.50
CA LEU A 134 -7.88 44.52 34.94
C LEU A 134 -6.95 43.37 35.30
#